data_AF-A0A370PJM6-F1
#
_entry.id   AF-A0A370PJM6-F1
#
_cell.length_a   1.000
_cell.length_b   1.000
_cell.length_c   1.000
_cell.angle_alpha   90.00
_cell.angle_beta   90.00
_cell.angle_gamma   90.00
#
_symmetry.space_group_name_H-M   'P 1'
#
loop_
_entity.id
_entity.type
_entity.pdbx_description
1 polymer ?
#
loop_
_entity_poly.entity_id
_entity_poly.type
_entity_poly.pdbx_seq_one_letter_code
_entity_poly.pdbx_strand_id
1 'polypeptide(L)'
;MSIQNLPLELVILVYQSLINLDDCLSFSRTCKWLHGVLQSYQIDIFKSVITNAKHHEYDIELGLLQDVFERHSMEEAFLEPEITYDEIGEPKISQLNTARVFEIVVRWHAMKVLYKIYMNPSVRSHRKQVKTMIHPDMDTKLHECATEEAMPALTDSNQCVLCPERSCKEYPRFYLALTSHWVLVERIWLAKMTHYKRSSSWNKRYAELWDQWTDNQDRTLREKIELVEVVDFIWGYLGRNIFKGQFAQLSDWIAEADLAEFTISETPESAWASFIARVTQELRPPHIIELLILITWNSEMVWEIDRPNYLRQLGFLEEPQSVEEKDDTITPNTQFSLYELDTDVIYGLVDMVGSEDSYELCQKQWYAYKDTQWKNNMQGRILAYELTSQQLFELIMSAGNG
;
A
#
# COMPACT_ATOMS: atom_id res chain seq x y z
N MET A 1 -15.08 -40.01 -13.05
CA MET A 1 -15.08 -40.43 -11.63
C MET A 1 -15.59 -39.25 -10.81
N SER A 2 -16.49 -39.44 -9.84
CA SER A 2 -17.01 -38.30 -9.05
C SER A 2 -16.03 -37.91 -7.96
N ILE A 3 -15.84 -36.60 -7.73
CA ILE A 3 -14.99 -36.10 -6.65
C ILE A 3 -15.53 -36.48 -5.26
N GLN A 4 -16.85 -36.72 -5.16
CA GLN A 4 -17.53 -37.20 -3.95
C GLN A 4 -17.19 -38.65 -3.60
N ASN A 5 -16.51 -39.38 -4.50
CA ASN A 5 -16.05 -40.76 -4.28
C ASN A 5 -14.56 -40.83 -3.89
N LEU A 6 -13.88 -39.69 -3.74
CA LEU A 6 -12.51 -39.66 -3.26
C LEU A 6 -12.47 -39.79 -1.72
N PRO A 7 -11.42 -40.42 -1.16
CA PRO A 7 -11.11 -40.33 0.26
C PRO A 7 -11.03 -38.87 0.73
N LEU A 8 -11.42 -38.64 1.99
CA LEU A 8 -11.45 -37.31 2.62
C LEU A 8 -10.08 -36.63 2.56
N GLU A 9 -9.01 -37.41 2.78
CA GLU A 9 -7.62 -37.00 2.77
C GLU A 9 -7.21 -36.42 1.40
N LEU A 10 -7.67 -37.05 0.30
CA LEU A 10 -7.39 -36.54 -1.05
C LEU A 10 -8.14 -35.24 -1.33
N VAL A 11 -9.33 -35.04 -0.76
CA VAL A 11 -10.08 -33.80 -0.94
C VAL A 11 -9.50 -32.66 -0.10
N ILE A 12 -9.01 -32.95 1.11
CA ILE A 12 -8.23 -31.98 1.90
C ILE A 12 -6.96 -31.59 1.14
N LEU A 13 -6.23 -32.55 0.54
CA LEU A 13 -5.07 -32.24 -0.30
C LEU A 13 -5.43 -31.40 -1.53
N VAL A 14 -6.58 -31.64 -2.18
CA VAL A 14 -7.07 -30.78 -3.27
C VAL A 14 -7.28 -29.36 -2.78
N TYR A 15 -7.96 -29.16 -1.64
CA TYR A 15 -8.14 -27.85 -1.02
C TYR A 15 -6.80 -27.16 -0.70
N GLN A 16 -5.87 -27.88 -0.08
CA GLN A 16 -4.55 -27.39 0.30
C GLN A 16 -3.63 -27.06 -0.89
N SER A 17 -3.94 -27.61 -2.06
CA SER A 17 -3.26 -27.35 -3.34
C SER A 17 -3.86 -26.16 -4.11
N LEU A 18 -4.97 -25.57 -3.65
CA LEU A 18 -5.52 -24.35 -4.23
C LEU A 18 -4.63 -23.18 -3.83
N ILE A 19 -4.35 -22.28 -4.79
CA ILE A 19 -3.46 -21.13 -4.58
C ILE A 19 -4.19 -19.86 -4.15
N ASN A 20 -5.50 -19.93 -3.88
CA ASN A 20 -6.35 -18.78 -3.57
C ASN A 20 -7.48 -19.16 -2.58
N LEU A 21 -7.73 -18.29 -1.60
CA LEU A 21 -8.80 -18.46 -0.62
C LEU A 21 -10.20 -18.46 -1.26
N ASP A 22 -10.38 -17.72 -2.35
CA ASP A 22 -11.64 -17.63 -3.10
C ASP A 22 -11.95 -18.94 -3.83
N ASP A 23 -10.93 -19.65 -4.29
CA ASP A 23 -11.09 -20.96 -4.92
C ASP A 23 -11.53 -21.99 -3.89
N CYS A 24 -10.99 -21.95 -2.66
CA CYS A 24 -11.47 -22.80 -1.56
C CYS A 24 -12.95 -22.54 -1.26
N LEU A 25 -13.33 -21.27 -1.10
CA LEU A 25 -14.71 -20.89 -0.84
C LEU A 25 -15.64 -21.31 -1.99
N SER A 26 -15.21 -21.10 -3.24
CA SER A 26 -15.98 -21.47 -4.44
C SER A 26 -16.12 -22.98 -4.61
N PHE A 27 -15.05 -23.74 -4.39
CA PHE A 27 -15.06 -25.20 -4.45
C PHE A 27 -15.99 -25.78 -3.37
N SER A 28 -16.01 -25.22 -2.17
CA SER A 28 -16.92 -25.63 -1.09
C SER A 28 -18.40 -25.44 -1.42
N ARG A 29 -18.74 -24.43 -2.24
CA ARG A 29 -20.13 -24.13 -2.63
C ARG A 29 -20.69 -25.11 -3.66
N THR A 30 -19.86 -25.98 -4.25
CA THR A 30 -20.30 -26.92 -5.29
C THR A 30 -21.19 -28.05 -4.77
N CYS A 31 -21.00 -28.52 -3.52
CA CYS A 31 -21.96 -29.44 -2.86
C CYS A 31 -21.85 -29.42 -1.32
N LYS A 32 -22.90 -29.90 -0.64
CA LYS A 32 -22.98 -29.95 0.82
C LYS A 32 -21.83 -30.73 1.48
N TRP A 33 -21.32 -31.78 0.84
CA TRP A 33 -20.20 -32.56 1.37
C TRP A 33 -18.90 -31.75 1.36
N LEU A 34 -18.57 -31.12 0.24
CA LEU A 34 -17.39 -30.26 0.12
C LEU A 34 -17.46 -29.04 1.05
N HIS A 35 -18.66 -28.48 1.26
CA HIS A 35 -18.90 -27.47 2.29
C HIS A 35 -18.57 -27.98 3.70
N GLY A 36 -19.06 -29.18 4.06
CA GLY A 36 -18.77 -29.80 5.36
C GLY A 36 -17.30 -30.13 5.58
N VAL A 37 -16.58 -30.52 4.52
CA VAL A 37 -15.11 -30.71 4.55
C VAL A 37 -14.41 -29.38 4.82
N LEU A 38 -14.71 -28.31 4.07
CA LEU A 38 -14.09 -27.00 4.32
C LEU A 38 -14.42 -26.50 5.73
N GLN A 39 -15.66 -26.66 6.20
CA GLN A 39 -16.05 -26.21 7.55
C GLN A 39 -15.29 -26.95 8.66
N SER A 40 -14.99 -28.24 8.46
CA SER A 40 -14.33 -29.08 9.46
C SER A 40 -12.81 -28.91 9.49
N TYR A 41 -12.19 -28.57 8.36
CA TYR A 41 -10.74 -28.43 8.18
C TYR A 41 -10.33 -26.99 7.78
N GLN A 42 -11.17 -26.00 8.10
CA GLN A 42 -11.05 -24.63 7.58
C GLN A 42 -9.68 -24.00 7.83
N ILE A 43 -9.17 -24.17 9.06
CA ILE A 43 -7.90 -23.57 9.50
C ILE A 43 -6.72 -24.21 8.77
N ASP A 44 -6.67 -25.54 8.69
CA ASP A 44 -5.57 -26.27 8.04
C ASP A 44 -5.55 -26.01 6.52
N ILE A 45 -6.72 -25.87 5.91
CA ILE A 45 -6.88 -25.50 4.50
C ILE A 45 -6.39 -24.08 4.27
N PHE A 46 -6.96 -23.08 4.97
CA PHE A 46 -6.59 -21.67 4.77
C PHE A 46 -5.13 -21.40 5.14
N LYS A 47 -4.60 -22.01 6.21
CA LYS A 47 -3.18 -21.91 6.57
C LYS A 47 -2.27 -22.46 5.46
N SER A 48 -2.64 -23.56 4.81
CA SER A 48 -1.90 -24.09 3.66
C SER A 48 -1.89 -23.11 2.49
N VAL A 49 -3.05 -22.54 2.13
CA VAL A 49 -3.16 -21.54 1.05
C VAL A 49 -2.30 -20.31 1.35
N ILE A 50 -2.43 -19.73 2.55
CA ILE A 50 -1.68 -18.56 3.02
C ILE A 50 -0.16 -18.83 3.00
N THR A 51 0.26 -20.03 3.41
CA THR A 51 1.69 -20.40 3.44
C THR A 51 2.29 -20.58 2.04
N ASN A 52 1.50 -21.03 1.06
CA ASN A 52 2.00 -21.42 -0.27
C ASN A 52 1.80 -20.35 -1.35
N ALA A 53 0.90 -19.38 -1.15
CA ALA A 53 0.54 -18.40 -2.18
C ALA A 53 1.28 -17.08 -2.00
N LYS A 54 2.09 -16.66 -2.99
CA LYS A 54 2.96 -15.47 -2.92
C LYS A 54 2.22 -14.19 -2.52
N HIS A 55 0.95 -14.02 -2.86
CA HIS A 55 0.21 -12.81 -2.48
C HIS A 55 -0.05 -12.65 -0.97
N HIS A 56 0.22 -13.69 -0.17
CA HIS A 56 0.17 -13.65 1.30
C HIS A 56 1.56 -13.54 1.96
N GLU A 57 2.62 -13.27 1.19
CA GLU A 57 4.01 -13.16 1.67
C GLU A 57 4.18 -12.16 2.83
N TYR A 58 3.53 -10.99 2.73
CA TYR A 58 3.61 -9.90 3.70
C TYR A 58 2.59 -10.01 4.85
N ASP A 59 1.64 -10.95 4.78
CA ASP A 59 0.46 -10.98 5.67
C ASP A 59 0.79 -11.38 7.13
N ILE A 60 1.83 -12.19 7.34
CA ILE A 60 2.30 -12.56 8.68
C ILE A 60 2.93 -11.34 9.35
N GLU A 61 3.86 -10.69 8.66
CA GLU A 61 4.58 -9.53 9.17
C GLU A 61 3.63 -8.37 9.46
N LEU A 62 2.71 -8.08 8.54
CA LEU A 62 1.71 -7.04 8.71
C LEU A 62 0.86 -7.25 9.97
N GLY A 63 0.55 -8.51 10.30
CA GLY A 63 -0.12 -8.85 11.56
C GLY A 63 0.74 -8.57 12.80
N LEU A 64 2.04 -8.92 12.78
CA LEU A 64 2.95 -8.63 13.89
C LEU A 64 3.11 -7.12 14.13
N LEU A 65 3.24 -6.33 13.06
CA LEU A 65 3.31 -4.88 13.13
C LEU A 65 2.00 -4.28 13.68
N GLN A 66 0.84 -4.82 13.28
CA GLN A 66 -0.46 -4.40 13.78
C GLN A 66 -0.66 -4.74 15.26
N ASP A 67 -0.15 -5.88 15.75
CA ASP A 67 -0.15 -6.19 17.19
C ASP A 67 0.62 -5.15 18.02
N VAL A 68 1.66 -4.51 17.45
CA VAL A 68 2.43 -3.45 18.12
C VAL A 68 1.67 -2.12 18.08
N PHE A 69 1.07 -1.78 16.94
CA PHE A 69 0.19 -0.62 16.80
C PHE A 69 -0.97 -0.66 17.80
N GLU A 70 -1.72 -1.76 17.85
CA GLU A 70 -2.86 -1.93 18.76
C GLU A 70 -2.47 -1.85 20.25
N ARG A 71 -1.31 -2.41 20.63
CA ARG A 71 -0.76 -2.24 21.99
C ARG A 71 -0.48 -0.77 22.31
N HIS A 72 0.24 -0.07 21.42
CA HIS A 72 0.62 1.32 21.63
C HIS A 72 -0.59 2.27 21.70
N SER A 73 -1.60 2.08 20.84
CA SER A 73 -2.85 2.86 20.85
C SER A 73 -3.64 2.76 22.17
N MET A 74 -3.31 1.81 23.06
CA MET A 74 -3.92 1.69 24.39
C MET A 74 -3.10 2.28 25.54
N GLU A 75 -1.80 2.55 25.35
CA GLU A 75 -0.87 2.82 26.47
C GLU A 75 -0.29 4.25 26.50
N GLU A 76 -0.54 5.09 25.49
CA GLU A 76 -0.12 6.51 25.40
C GLU A 76 1.39 6.77 25.68
N ALA A 77 2.25 5.77 25.48
CA ALA A 77 3.67 5.81 25.84
C ALA A 77 4.58 5.29 24.73
N PHE A 78 5.65 6.04 24.43
CA PHE A 78 6.66 5.70 23.42
C PHE A 78 7.28 4.30 23.61
N LEU A 79 7.67 3.70 22.49
CA LEU A 79 8.23 2.35 22.43
C LEU A 79 9.75 2.36 22.69
N GLU A 80 10.24 1.50 23.60
CA GLU A 80 11.68 1.41 23.89
C GLU A 80 12.46 0.70 22.75
N PRO A 81 13.62 1.25 22.32
CA PRO A 81 14.25 0.91 21.03
C PRO A 81 14.71 -0.53 20.89
N GLU A 82 15.39 -1.00 21.93
CA GLU A 82 16.08 -2.29 21.95
C GLU A 82 15.11 -3.45 22.22
N ILE A 83 13.86 -3.15 22.59
CA ILE A 83 12.85 -4.16 22.92
C ILE A 83 11.89 -4.29 21.75
N THR A 84 11.33 -3.20 21.23
CA THR A 84 10.16 -3.31 20.36
C THR A 84 10.46 -3.81 18.94
N TYR A 85 11.59 -3.45 18.35
CA TYR A 85 11.98 -4.03 17.04
C TYR A 85 12.44 -5.48 17.15
N ASP A 86 13.14 -5.83 18.23
CA ASP A 86 13.61 -7.20 18.46
C ASP A 86 12.46 -8.13 18.90
N GLU A 87 11.37 -7.59 19.47
CA GLU A 87 10.09 -8.28 19.69
C GLU A 87 9.42 -8.68 18.36
N ILE A 88 9.48 -7.82 17.33
CA ILE A 88 9.02 -8.14 15.96
C ILE A 88 10.09 -8.96 15.25
N GLY A 89 10.40 -10.13 15.84
CA GLY A 89 11.27 -11.12 15.22
C GLY A 89 10.71 -11.60 13.87
N GLU A 90 11.62 -12.01 12.99
CA GLU A 90 11.33 -12.34 11.58
C GLU A 90 10.02 -13.13 11.37
N PRO A 91 9.21 -12.79 10.35
CA PRO A 91 7.94 -13.46 10.07
C PRO A 91 8.14 -14.94 9.76
N LYS A 92 7.48 -15.80 10.54
CA LYS A 92 7.63 -17.26 10.54
C LYS A 92 6.27 -17.93 10.50
N ILE A 93 6.14 -19.01 9.72
CA ILE A 93 4.92 -19.82 9.58
C ILE A 93 4.41 -20.37 10.94
N SER A 94 5.28 -20.47 11.96
CA SER A 94 4.90 -20.80 13.34
C SER A 94 4.00 -19.75 14.01
N GLN A 95 4.05 -18.48 13.60
CA GLN A 95 3.19 -17.40 14.11
C GLN A 95 1.77 -17.42 13.53
N LEU A 96 1.51 -18.20 12.45
CA LEU A 96 0.15 -18.42 11.92
C LEU A 96 -0.69 -19.29 12.86
N ASN A 97 -1.19 -18.69 13.93
CA ASN A 97 -2.23 -19.25 14.79
C ASN A 97 -3.63 -19.08 14.17
N THR A 98 -4.65 -19.69 14.79
CA THR A 98 -6.05 -19.65 14.31
C THR A 98 -6.60 -18.23 14.12
N ALA A 99 -6.27 -17.29 15.01
CA ALA A 99 -6.75 -15.91 14.93
C ALA A 99 -6.11 -15.19 13.72
N ARG A 100 -4.77 -15.30 13.58
CA ARG A 100 -4.03 -14.71 12.45
C ARG A 100 -4.50 -15.25 11.10
N VAL A 101 -4.83 -16.54 11.00
CA VAL A 101 -5.41 -17.13 9.79
C VAL A 101 -6.75 -16.47 9.43
N PHE A 102 -7.63 -16.21 10.41
CA PHE A 102 -8.89 -15.52 10.14
C PHE A 102 -8.70 -14.04 9.80
N GLU A 103 -7.80 -13.35 10.49
CA GLU A 103 -7.43 -11.95 10.21
C GLU A 103 -6.95 -11.77 8.78
N ILE A 104 -6.05 -12.63 8.30
CA ILE A 104 -5.57 -12.64 6.91
C ILE A 104 -6.72 -12.90 5.93
N VAL A 105 -7.59 -13.87 6.23
CA VAL A 105 -8.78 -14.14 5.40
C VAL A 105 -9.73 -12.94 5.35
N VAL A 106 -9.90 -12.21 6.46
CA VAL A 106 -10.71 -10.99 6.54
C VAL A 106 -10.04 -9.86 5.75
N ARG A 107 -8.74 -9.61 5.93
CA ARG A 107 -7.95 -8.62 5.20
C ARG A 107 -8.03 -8.86 3.68
N TRP A 108 -7.81 -10.10 3.25
CA TRP A 108 -7.98 -10.55 1.86
C TRP A 108 -9.37 -10.27 1.28
N HIS A 109 -10.44 -10.37 2.09
CA HIS A 109 -11.79 -10.05 1.64
C HIS A 109 -12.11 -8.55 1.66
N ALA A 110 -11.64 -7.82 2.68
CA ALA A 110 -11.85 -6.39 2.83
C ALA A 110 -11.15 -5.57 1.74
N MET A 111 -9.90 -5.90 1.41
CA MET A 111 -9.12 -5.18 0.40
C MET A 111 -9.67 -5.30 -1.04
N LYS A 112 -10.65 -6.20 -1.27
CA LYS A 112 -11.44 -6.24 -2.52
C LYS A 112 -12.28 -4.99 -2.73
N VAL A 113 -12.56 -4.20 -1.68
CA VAL A 113 -13.19 -2.88 -1.82
C VAL A 113 -12.29 -1.96 -2.64
N LEU A 114 -11.03 -1.79 -2.24
CA LEU A 114 -10.04 -0.99 -2.97
C LEU A 114 -9.81 -1.49 -4.40
N TYR A 115 -9.75 -2.81 -4.61
CA TYR A 115 -9.66 -3.38 -5.95
C TYR A 115 -10.92 -3.13 -6.80
N LYS A 116 -12.13 -3.17 -6.24
CA LYS A 116 -13.36 -2.80 -6.98
C LYS A 116 -13.35 -1.33 -7.41
N ILE A 117 -12.83 -0.44 -6.56
CA ILE A 117 -12.67 0.99 -6.86
C ILE A 117 -11.60 1.15 -7.96
N TYR A 118 -10.48 0.43 -7.88
CA TYR A 118 -9.44 0.36 -8.92
C TYR A 118 -10.00 -0.09 -10.28
N MET A 119 -10.91 -1.06 -10.29
CA MET A 119 -11.55 -1.57 -11.50
C MET A 119 -12.71 -0.70 -12.02
N ASN A 120 -13.15 0.33 -11.28
CA ASN A 120 -14.32 1.12 -11.65
C ASN A 120 -14.04 2.01 -12.89
N PRO A 121 -14.86 1.93 -13.97
CA PRO A 121 -14.60 2.68 -15.20
C PRO A 121 -14.59 4.21 -15.02
N SER A 122 -15.48 4.75 -14.18
CA SER A 122 -15.58 6.20 -13.91
C SER A 122 -14.36 6.69 -13.15
N VAL A 123 -13.93 5.95 -12.12
CA VAL A 123 -12.69 6.23 -11.37
C VAL A 123 -11.46 6.16 -12.29
N ARG A 124 -11.36 5.14 -13.16
CA ARG A 124 -10.28 5.02 -14.15
C ARG A 124 -10.26 6.15 -15.17
N SER A 125 -11.43 6.60 -15.62
CA SER A 125 -11.55 7.74 -16.55
C SER A 125 -11.10 9.03 -15.86
N HIS A 126 -11.53 9.26 -14.62
CA HIS A 126 -11.13 10.42 -13.83
C HIS A 126 -9.62 10.43 -13.55
N ARG A 127 -9.03 9.32 -13.06
CA ARG A 127 -7.58 9.19 -12.81
C ARG A 127 -6.71 9.49 -14.05
N LYS A 128 -7.21 9.24 -15.27
CA LYS A 128 -6.52 9.62 -16.52
C LYS A 128 -6.62 11.11 -16.86
N GLN A 129 -7.62 11.82 -16.35
CA GLN A 129 -7.83 13.25 -16.60
C GLN A 129 -7.01 14.11 -15.62
N VAL A 130 -7.06 13.79 -14.32
CA VAL A 130 -6.24 14.43 -13.28
C VAL A 130 -4.73 14.13 -13.44
N LYS A 131 -3.89 15.02 -12.93
CA LYS A 131 -2.42 14.88 -12.87
C LYS A 131 -2.08 14.04 -11.63
N THR A 132 -2.42 12.76 -11.66
CA THR A 132 -2.22 11.87 -10.50
C THR A 132 -0.77 11.47 -10.25
N MET A 133 0.03 11.60 -11.30
CA MET A 133 1.27 10.86 -11.48
C MET A 133 2.31 11.22 -10.44
N ILE A 134 2.63 10.23 -9.59
CA ILE A 134 3.92 10.15 -8.90
C ILE A 134 5.04 10.55 -9.89
N HIS A 135 5.78 11.63 -9.60
CA HIS A 135 6.83 12.21 -10.47
C HIS A 135 7.68 13.22 -9.64
N PRO A 136 9.00 13.39 -9.88
CA PRO A 136 9.83 14.34 -9.12
C PRO A 136 9.30 15.79 -9.10
N ASP A 137 8.83 16.32 -10.24
CA ASP A 137 8.16 17.62 -10.30
C ASP A 137 6.91 17.76 -9.39
N MET A 138 6.38 16.68 -8.79
CA MET A 138 5.17 16.77 -7.97
C MET A 138 5.33 17.71 -6.79
N ASP A 139 6.50 17.83 -6.17
CA ASP A 139 6.71 18.78 -5.08
C ASP A 139 6.51 20.24 -5.55
N THR A 140 6.82 20.52 -6.82
CA THR A 140 6.51 21.82 -7.46
C THR A 140 5.09 21.94 -7.99
N LYS A 141 4.35 20.83 -8.15
CA LYS A 141 3.02 20.75 -8.82
C LYS A 141 1.88 20.28 -7.92
N LEU A 142 2.13 19.90 -6.66
CA LEU A 142 1.08 19.49 -5.70
C LEU A 142 0.04 20.60 -5.47
N HIS A 143 0.43 21.87 -5.64
CA HIS A 143 -0.50 23.01 -5.65
C HIS A 143 -1.55 22.90 -6.78
N GLU A 144 -1.20 22.34 -7.94
CA GLU A 144 -2.15 22.05 -9.02
C GLU A 144 -3.18 20.99 -8.56
N CYS A 145 -2.74 19.99 -7.78
CA CYS A 145 -3.58 18.92 -7.25
C CYS A 145 -4.62 19.40 -6.23
N ALA A 146 -4.37 20.52 -5.56
CA ALA A 146 -5.35 21.19 -4.70
C ALA A 146 -6.56 21.74 -5.50
N THR A 147 -6.36 22.06 -6.79
CA THR A 147 -7.38 22.66 -7.68
C THR A 147 -8.07 21.66 -8.62
N GLU A 148 -7.62 20.40 -8.62
CA GLU A 148 -8.23 19.32 -9.40
C GLU A 148 -9.64 18.96 -8.92
N GLU A 149 -10.53 18.61 -9.86
CA GLU A 149 -11.88 18.10 -9.57
C GLU A 149 -11.88 16.94 -8.55
N ALA A 150 -12.93 16.88 -7.74
CA ALA A 150 -13.12 15.82 -6.77
C ALA A 150 -13.48 14.49 -7.45
N MET A 151 -13.07 13.37 -6.85
CA MET A 151 -13.37 12.05 -7.39
C MET A 151 -14.89 11.84 -7.57
N PRO A 152 -15.36 11.29 -8.71
CA PRO A 152 -16.77 11.01 -8.92
C PRO A 152 -17.34 10.05 -7.87
N ALA A 153 -18.59 10.31 -7.46
CA ALA A 153 -19.35 9.42 -6.59
C ALA A 153 -19.55 8.03 -7.23
N LEU A 154 -19.46 6.98 -6.41
CA LEU A 154 -19.78 5.62 -6.83
C LEU A 154 -21.30 5.43 -6.89
N THR A 155 -21.92 5.69 -8.04
CA THR A 155 -23.32 5.31 -8.25
C THR A 155 -23.48 3.79 -8.38
N ASP A 156 -24.53 3.22 -7.79
CA ASP A 156 -24.84 1.78 -7.88
C ASP A 156 -25.01 1.27 -9.32
N SER A 157 -25.31 2.16 -10.27
CA SER A 157 -25.34 1.86 -11.71
C SER A 157 -23.98 1.43 -12.28
N ASN A 158 -22.89 1.79 -11.61
CA ASN A 158 -21.51 1.52 -12.00
C ASN A 158 -20.96 0.28 -11.28
N GLN A 159 -21.81 -0.69 -10.95
CA GLN A 159 -21.39 -2.03 -10.54
C GLN A 159 -20.42 -2.58 -11.58
N CYS A 160 -19.13 -2.58 -11.25
CA CYS A 160 -18.12 -3.24 -12.04
C CYS A 160 -18.43 -4.74 -11.98
N VAL A 161 -19.04 -5.26 -13.05
CA VAL A 161 -19.23 -6.69 -13.27
C VAL A 161 -17.83 -7.27 -13.45
N LEU A 162 -17.22 -7.64 -12.33
CA LEU A 162 -15.92 -8.31 -12.30
C LEU A 162 -16.05 -9.59 -13.13
N CYS A 163 -15.45 -9.61 -14.33
CA CYS A 163 -15.22 -10.86 -15.05
C CYS A 163 -14.42 -11.78 -14.12
N PRO A 164 -14.99 -12.92 -13.65
CA PRO A 164 -14.36 -13.70 -12.59
C PRO A 164 -12.93 -14.11 -12.92
N GLU A 165 -12.72 -14.55 -14.17
CA GLU A 165 -11.41 -14.95 -14.72
C GLU A 165 -10.33 -13.85 -14.63
N ARG A 166 -10.70 -12.58 -14.79
CA ARG A 166 -9.80 -11.45 -14.61
C ARG A 166 -9.53 -11.18 -13.14
N SER A 167 -10.58 -11.15 -12.33
CA SER A 167 -10.47 -10.94 -10.89
C SER A 167 -9.58 -11.98 -10.19
N CYS A 168 -9.61 -13.24 -10.64
CA CYS A 168 -8.78 -14.32 -10.09
C CYS A 168 -7.27 -14.13 -10.32
N LYS A 169 -6.85 -13.29 -11.29
CA LYS A 169 -5.43 -13.05 -11.64
C LYS A 169 -4.94 -11.66 -11.27
N GLU A 170 -5.77 -10.65 -11.53
CA GLU A 170 -5.47 -9.24 -11.25
C GLU A 170 -5.45 -8.96 -9.74
N TYR A 171 -6.37 -9.55 -8.96
CA TYR A 171 -6.49 -9.25 -7.54
C TYR A 171 -5.34 -9.78 -6.67
N PRO A 172 -4.83 -11.03 -6.83
CA PRO A 172 -3.62 -11.47 -6.12
C PRO A 172 -2.42 -10.51 -6.27
N ARG A 173 -2.20 -10.00 -7.48
CA ARG A 173 -1.12 -9.04 -7.78
C ARG A 173 -1.36 -7.68 -7.15
N PHE A 174 -2.58 -7.16 -7.26
CA PHE A 174 -3.01 -5.95 -6.57
C PHE A 174 -2.77 -6.04 -5.06
N TYR A 175 -3.15 -7.16 -4.45
CA TYR A 175 -3.05 -7.38 -3.01
C TYR A 175 -1.59 -7.54 -2.55
N LEU A 176 -0.73 -8.21 -3.33
CA LEU A 176 0.71 -8.29 -3.07
C LEU A 176 1.38 -6.91 -3.07
N ALA A 177 1.11 -6.10 -4.09
CA ALA A 177 1.61 -4.73 -4.18
C ALA A 177 1.05 -3.82 -3.06
N LEU A 178 -0.22 -3.98 -2.69
CA LEU A 178 -0.86 -3.24 -1.60
C LEU A 178 -0.22 -3.56 -0.24
N THR A 179 -0.05 -4.86 0.07
CA THR A 179 0.46 -5.33 1.36
C THR A 179 1.95 -5.12 1.53
N SER A 180 2.75 -5.24 0.46
CA SER A 180 4.18 -4.91 0.50
C SER A 180 4.44 -3.43 0.81
N HIS A 181 3.69 -2.50 0.21
CA HIS A 181 3.79 -1.09 0.60
C HIS A 181 3.24 -0.82 2.01
N TRP A 182 2.14 -1.48 2.39
CA TRP A 182 1.57 -1.32 3.73
C TRP A 182 2.54 -1.77 4.83
N VAL A 183 3.29 -2.87 4.64
CA VAL A 183 4.36 -3.26 5.57
C VAL A 183 5.43 -2.16 5.70
N LEU A 184 5.83 -1.49 4.62
CA LEU A 184 6.76 -0.35 4.71
C LEU A 184 6.16 0.82 5.51
N VAL A 185 4.89 1.17 5.27
CA VAL A 185 4.18 2.21 6.04
C VAL A 185 4.16 1.89 7.54
N GLU A 186 3.84 0.64 7.92
CA GLU A 186 3.87 0.24 9.34
C GLU A 186 5.30 0.21 9.91
N ARG A 187 6.32 -0.21 9.13
CA ARG A 187 7.73 -0.16 9.54
C ARG A 187 8.23 1.27 9.75
N ILE A 188 7.80 2.23 8.91
CA ILE A 188 8.10 3.66 9.05
C ILE A 188 7.39 4.24 10.28
N TRP A 189 6.10 3.94 10.46
CA TRP A 189 5.35 4.35 11.65
C TRP A 189 6.01 3.85 12.94
N LEU A 190 6.43 2.58 12.98
CA LEU A 190 7.15 2.01 14.11
C LEU A 190 8.49 2.72 14.34
N ALA A 191 9.22 3.07 13.27
CA ALA A 191 10.48 3.79 13.37
C ALA A 191 10.30 5.22 13.90
N LYS A 192 9.13 5.84 13.67
CA LYS A 192 8.73 7.12 14.26
C LYS A 192 8.32 7.00 15.72
N MET A 193 7.57 5.97 16.11
CA MET A 193 7.11 5.78 17.50
C MET A 193 8.17 5.18 18.44
N THR A 194 9.30 4.74 17.87
CA THR A 194 10.45 4.25 18.62
C THR A 194 11.24 5.40 19.24
N HIS A 195 11.47 5.33 20.55
CA HIS A 195 12.47 6.12 21.25
C HIS A 195 13.86 5.57 20.95
N TYR A 196 14.91 6.36 20.75
CA TYR A 196 16.27 5.88 20.43
C TYR A 196 17.31 6.37 21.45
N LYS A 197 18.16 5.47 21.94
CA LYS A 197 19.27 5.88 22.82
C LYS A 197 20.34 6.71 22.08
N ARG A 198 20.52 6.47 20.78
CA ARG A 198 21.60 7.07 19.95
C ARG A 198 21.14 7.45 18.56
N SER A 199 21.57 8.63 18.09
CA SER A 199 21.35 9.10 16.73
C SER A 199 21.90 8.15 15.66
N SER A 200 23.06 7.51 15.88
CA SER A 200 23.62 6.53 14.93
C SER A 200 22.71 5.33 14.66
N SER A 201 21.94 4.91 15.68
CA SER A 201 20.99 3.79 15.58
C SER A 201 19.70 4.21 14.86
N TRP A 202 19.25 5.45 15.10
CA TRP A 202 18.15 6.08 14.38
C TRP A 202 18.50 6.26 12.89
N ASN A 203 19.68 6.82 12.58
CA ASN A 203 20.19 6.98 11.23
C ASN A 203 20.29 5.65 10.48
N LYS A 204 20.85 4.62 11.12
CA LYS A 204 20.92 3.26 10.54
C LYS A 204 19.53 2.70 10.23
N ARG A 205 18.56 2.85 11.14
CA ARG A 205 17.19 2.35 10.92
C ARG A 205 16.52 3.03 9.73
N TYR A 206 16.65 4.34 9.61
CA TYR A 206 16.07 5.05 8.46
C TYR A 206 16.80 4.75 7.15
N ALA A 207 18.11 4.54 7.15
CA ALA A 207 18.84 4.05 5.98
C ALA A 207 18.30 2.67 5.51
N GLU A 208 18.11 1.72 6.42
CA GLU A 208 17.52 0.41 6.10
C GLU A 208 16.10 0.52 5.52
N LEU A 209 15.31 1.51 5.94
CA LEU A 209 13.97 1.78 5.38
C LEU A 209 14.05 2.44 4.00
N TRP A 210 15.00 3.35 3.79
CA TRP A 210 15.27 3.95 2.48
C TRP A 210 15.67 2.89 1.46
N ASP A 211 16.61 2.00 1.80
CA ASP A 211 17.00 0.89 0.91
C ASP A 211 15.78 0.04 0.50
N GLN A 212 14.87 -0.28 1.43
CA GLN A 212 13.66 -1.06 1.13
C GLN A 212 12.59 -0.30 0.31
N TRP A 213 12.67 1.04 0.29
CA TRP A 213 11.78 1.93 -0.45
C TRP A 213 12.32 2.20 -1.86
N THR A 214 13.63 2.41 -2.00
CA THR A 214 14.28 2.88 -3.24
C THR A 214 15.16 1.86 -3.96
N ASP A 215 15.62 0.78 -3.32
CA ASP A 215 16.34 -0.33 -3.99
C ASP A 215 16.03 -1.68 -3.33
N ASN A 216 14.79 -2.16 -3.50
CA ASN A 216 14.40 -3.45 -2.96
C ASN A 216 14.79 -4.60 -3.90
N GLN A 217 15.93 -5.21 -3.64
CA GLN A 217 16.51 -6.28 -4.46
C GLN A 217 15.70 -7.59 -4.45
N ASP A 218 14.80 -7.79 -3.47
CA ASP A 218 13.90 -8.96 -3.41
C ASP A 218 12.73 -8.86 -4.41
N ARG A 219 12.43 -7.66 -4.93
CA ARG A 219 11.36 -7.42 -5.91
C ARG A 219 11.87 -7.56 -7.34
N THR A 220 11.16 -8.36 -8.15
CA THR A 220 11.38 -8.34 -9.60
C THR A 220 10.95 -7.01 -10.21
N LEU A 221 11.56 -6.57 -11.32
CA LEU A 221 11.16 -5.34 -12.03
C LEU A 221 9.64 -5.26 -12.30
N ARG A 222 8.99 -6.40 -12.60
CA ARG A 222 7.53 -6.49 -12.72
C ARG A 222 6.82 -6.06 -11.43
N GLU A 223 7.24 -6.56 -10.28
CA GLU A 223 6.68 -6.23 -8.98
C GLU A 223 6.95 -4.77 -8.59
N LYS A 224 8.14 -4.24 -8.89
CA LYS A 224 8.46 -2.81 -8.69
C LYS A 224 7.51 -1.89 -9.49
N ILE A 225 7.21 -2.22 -10.75
CA ILE A 225 6.27 -1.46 -11.60
C ILE A 225 4.80 -1.64 -11.14
N GLU A 226 4.41 -2.84 -10.70
CA GLU A 226 3.08 -3.10 -10.15
C GLU A 226 2.86 -2.38 -8.81
N LEU A 227 3.90 -2.27 -7.98
CA LEU A 227 3.94 -1.46 -6.77
C LEU A 227 3.67 0.00 -7.08
N VAL A 228 4.40 0.62 -8.01
CA VAL A 228 4.19 2.02 -8.42
C VAL A 228 2.75 2.27 -8.89
N GLU A 229 2.15 1.38 -9.70
CA GLU A 229 0.75 1.53 -10.12
C GLU A 229 -0.25 1.47 -8.95
N VAL A 230 -0.08 0.51 -8.04
CA VAL A 230 -0.99 0.34 -6.90
C VAL A 230 -0.81 1.46 -5.89
N VAL A 231 0.42 1.94 -5.67
CA VAL A 231 0.68 3.04 -4.75
C VAL A 231 0.23 4.39 -5.30
N ASP A 232 0.47 4.69 -6.59
CA ASP A 232 -0.10 5.86 -7.29
C ASP A 232 -1.62 5.84 -7.22
N PHE A 233 -2.25 4.66 -7.29
CA PHE A 233 -3.70 4.56 -7.16
C PHE A 233 -4.20 4.75 -5.72
N ILE A 234 -3.62 4.06 -4.74
CA ILE A 234 -4.14 4.02 -3.36
C ILE A 234 -3.75 5.28 -2.59
N TRP A 235 -2.45 5.57 -2.49
CA TRP A 235 -1.98 6.72 -1.72
C TRP A 235 -1.94 7.99 -2.60
N GLY A 236 -1.41 7.88 -3.82
CA GLY A 236 -1.27 9.02 -4.74
C GLY A 236 -2.60 9.61 -5.22
N TYR A 237 -3.61 8.76 -5.48
CA TYR A 237 -4.91 9.16 -6.02
C TYR A 237 -6.05 9.07 -5.00
N LEU A 238 -6.36 7.91 -4.40
CA LEU A 238 -7.45 7.84 -3.41
C LEU A 238 -7.11 8.67 -2.17
N GLY A 239 -5.90 8.50 -1.63
CA GLY A 239 -5.37 9.26 -0.49
C GLY A 239 -5.55 10.77 -0.63
N ARG A 240 -5.11 11.39 -1.74
CA ARG A 240 -5.31 12.84 -1.96
C ARG A 240 -6.77 13.26 -2.19
N ASN A 241 -7.63 12.39 -2.72
CA ASN A 241 -9.00 12.76 -3.08
C ASN A 241 -9.98 12.64 -1.90
N ILE A 242 -9.64 11.89 -0.84
CA ILE A 242 -10.38 11.86 0.43
C ILE A 242 -10.56 13.27 1.01
N PHE A 243 -9.50 14.08 0.98
CA PHE A 243 -9.47 15.42 1.58
C PHE A 243 -10.09 16.51 0.69
N LYS A 244 -10.64 16.16 -0.48
CA LYS A 244 -11.34 17.11 -1.36
C LYS A 244 -12.84 17.13 -1.07
N GLY A 245 -13.49 18.24 -1.43
CA GLY A 245 -14.94 18.41 -1.28
C GLY A 245 -15.32 19.11 0.01
N GLN A 246 -16.09 18.45 0.88
CA GLN A 246 -16.72 19.08 2.05
C GLN A 246 -15.72 19.63 3.08
N PHE A 247 -14.55 18.99 3.22
CA PHE A 247 -13.53 19.31 4.23
C PHE A 247 -12.18 19.61 3.58
N ALA A 248 -12.17 20.56 2.64
CA ALA A 248 -11.02 20.90 1.80
C ALA A 248 -10.14 22.03 2.34
N GLN A 249 -10.35 22.50 3.58
CA GLN A 249 -9.50 23.51 4.21
C GLN A 249 -8.50 22.86 5.17
N LEU A 250 -7.29 23.40 5.29
CA LEU A 250 -6.28 22.86 6.21
C LEU A 250 -6.75 22.89 7.68
N SER A 251 -7.49 23.94 8.05
CA SER A 251 -8.14 24.12 9.36
C SER A 251 -9.28 23.14 9.64
N ASP A 252 -9.72 22.34 8.66
CA ASP A 252 -10.62 21.22 8.94
C ASP A 252 -9.88 20.09 9.67
N TRP A 253 -8.60 19.89 9.36
CA TRP A 253 -7.83 18.70 9.70
C TRP A 253 -6.74 18.95 10.75
N ILE A 254 -6.29 20.20 10.87
CA ILE A 254 -5.19 20.60 11.75
C ILE A 254 -5.70 21.59 12.78
N ALA A 255 -5.32 21.40 14.05
CA ALA A 255 -5.66 22.31 15.13
C ALA A 255 -4.95 23.66 14.97
N GLU A 256 -5.56 24.76 15.43
CA GLU A 256 -5.03 26.12 15.25
C GLU A 256 -3.60 26.31 15.78
N ALA A 257 -3.22 25.57 16.82
CA ALA A 257 -1.86 25.56 17.38
C ALA A 257 -0.80 25.01 16.40
N ASP A 258 -1.17 24.03 15.57
CA ASP A 258 -0.26 23.29 14.70
C ASP A 258 -0.26 23.84 13.25
N LEU A 259 -1.27 24.64 12.88
CA LEU A 259 -1.37 25.29 11.56
C LEU A 259 -0.12 26.14 11.22
N ALA A 260 0.57 26.67 12.23
CA ALA A 260 1.80 27.44 12.04
C ALA A 260 2.88 26.64 11.30
N GLU A 261 3.03 25.35 11.60
CA GLU A 261 4.05 24.48 11.00
C GLU A 261 3.96 24.42 9.47
N PHE A 262 2.74 24.49 8.93
CA PHE A 262 2.46 24.45 7.49
C PHE A 262 2.39 25.83 6.83
N THR A 263 2.30 26.92 7.59
CA THR A 263 1.93 28.26 7.05
C THR A 263 2.96 29.36 7.27
N ILE A 264 4.03 29.11 8.04
CA ILE A 264 5.06 30.12 8.35
C ILE A 264 5.78 30.68 7.10
N SER A 265 5.90 29.90 6.02
CA SER A 265 6.64 30.30 4.80
C SER A 265 6.01 29.88 3.47
N GLU A 266 4.76 29.40 3.49
CA GLU A 266 4.13 28.74 2.34
C GLU A 266 2.87 29.47 1.85
N THR A 267 2.51 29.32 0.57
CA THR A 267 1.18 29.73 0.08
C THR A 267 0.12 28.73 0.57
N PRO A 268 -1.17 29.08 0.62
CA PRO A 268 -2.22 28.15 1.05
C PRO A 268 -2.24 26.82 0.28
N GLU A 269 -1.90 26.86 -1.01
CA GLU A 269 -1.83 25.70 -1.89
C GLU A 269 -0.58 24.83 -1.62
N SER A 270 0.53 25.45 -1.21
CA SER A 270 1.74 24.77 -0.75
C SER A 270 1.52 24.13 0.62
N ALA A 271 0.93 24.87 1.58
CA ALA A 271 0.59 24.34 2.90
C ALA A 271 -0.32 23.08 2.79
N TRP A 272 -1.26 23.10 1.83
CA TRP A 272 -2.09 21.95 1.49
C TRP A 272 -1.30 20.81 0.82
N ALA A 273 -0.37 21.12 -0.09
CA ALA A 273 0.55 20.15 -0.68
C ALA A 273 1.34 19.39 0.39
N SER A 274 1.98 20.13 1.29
CA SER A 274 2.77 19.62 2.42
C SER A 274 1.92 18.77 3.37
N PHE A 275 0.67 19.18 3.65
CA PHE A 275 -0.31 18.35 4.37
C PHE A 275 -0.61 17.02 3.69
N ILE A 276 -0.93 17.03 2.39
CA ILE A 276 -1.25 15.80 1.63
C ILE A 276 -0.04 14.86 1.56
N ALA A 277 1.16 15.41 1.31
CA ALA A 277 2.41 14.63 1.25
C ALA A 277 2.73 13.96 2.60
N ARG A 278 2.45 14.62 3.73
CA ARG A 278 2.66 14.05 5.07
C ARG A 278 1.56 13.07 5.47
N VAL A 279 0.28 13.42 5.33
CA VAL A 279 -0.84 12.56 5.78
C VAL A 279 -0.92 11.25 5.01
N THR A 280 -0.53 11.23 3.74
CA THR A 280 -0.48 10.00 2.94
C THR A 280 0.56 8.99 3.43
N GLN A 281 1.60 9.41 4.17
CA GLN A 281 2.55 8.48 4.80
C GLN A 281 1.99 7.78 6.05
N GLU A 282 0.96 8.33 6.70
CA GLU A 282 0.35 7.75 7.91
C GLU A 282 -0.90 6.90 7.60
N LEU A 283 -1.54 7.16 6.45
CA LEU A 283 -2.75 6.48 6.02
C LEU A 283 -2.48 5.02 5.65
N ARG A 284 -3.27 4.12 6.24
CA ARG A 284 -3.26 2.70 5.93
C ARG A 284 -4.49 2.35 5.06
N PRO A 285 -4.47 1.26 4.30
CA PRO A 285 -5.60 0.86 3.45
C PRO A 285 -6.97 0.80 4.16
N PRO A 286 -7.10 0.36 5.43
CA PRO A 286 -8.36 0.46 6.19
C PRO A 286 -8.84 1.90 6.40
N HIS A 287 -7.94 2.82 6.79
CA HIS A 287 -8.25 4.24 6.99
C HIS A 287 -8.67 4.91 5.67
N ILE A 288 -8.03 4.54 4.56
CA ILE A 288 -8.45 4.97 3.22
C ILE A 288 -9.88 4.49 2.90
N ILE A 289 -10.23 3.23 3.20
CA ILE A 289 -11.60 2.72 3.01
C ILE A 289 -12.59 3.46 3.91
N GLU A 290 -12.27 3.65 5.19
CA GLU A 290 -13.10 4.34 6.18
C GLU A 290 -13.40 5.77 5.74
N LEU A 291 -12.37 6.57 5.47
CA LEU A 291 -12.52 7.98 5.09
C LEU A 291 -13.26 8.15 3.75
N LEU A 292 -13.05 7.24 2.78
CA LEU A 292 -13.83 7.24 1.53
C LEU A 292 -15.32 7.02 1.77
N ILE A 293 -15.68 6.09 2.68
CA ILE A 293 -17.07 5.81 3.05
C ILE A 293 -17.67 6.99 3.82
N LEU A 294 -16.96 7.54 4.81
CA LEU A 294 -17.48 8.58 5.70
C LEU A 294 -17.55 9.97 5.06
N ILE A 295 -16.60 10.33 4.19
CA ILE A 295 -16.43 11.69 3.69
C ILE A 295 -16.79 11.80 2.21
N THR A 296 -16.24 10.91 1.37
CA THR A 296 -16.36 11.04 -0.08
C THR A 296 -17.70 10.52 -0.62
N TRP A 297 -18.29 9.50 0.00
CA TRP A 297 -19.49 8.83 -0.51
C TRP A 297 -20.72 8.86 0.40
N ASN A 298 -20.65 9.52 1.57
CA ASN A 298 -21.79 9.66 2.48
C ASN A 298 -22.03 11.12 2.90
N SER A 299 -22.38 11.96 1.93
CA SER A 299 -22.62 13.40 2.10
C SER A 299 -23.79 13.78 3.02
N GLU A 300 -24.58 12.81 3.48
CA GLU A 300 -25.68 13.03 4.43
C GLU A 300 -25.28 12.73 5.89
N MET A 301 -24.12 12.10 6.11
CA MET A 301 -23.66 11.73 7.45
C MET A 301 -22.89 12.87 8.09
N VAL A 302 -23.39 13.34 9.25
CA VAL A 302 -22.65 14.29 10.09
C VAL A 302 -21.47 13.54 10.72
N TRP A 303 -20.26 13.83 10.26
CA TRP A 303 -19.04 13.23 10.81
C TRP A 303 -18.61 13.99 12.07
N GLU A 304 -19.04 13.50 13.23
CA GLU A 304 -18.79 14.13 14.55
C GLU A 304 -17.44 13.74 15.18
N ILE A 305 -16.51 13.13 14.43
CA ILE A 305 -15.18 12.76 14.93
C ILE A 305 -14.25 14.00 14.94
N ASP A 306 -13.48 14.16 16.01
CA ASP A 306 -12.38 15.13 16.07
C ASP A 306 -11.29 14.75 15.05
N ARG A 307 -11.27 15.48 13.92
CA ARG A 307 -10.41 15.19 12.76
C ARG A 307 -8.91 15.38 13.08
N PRO A 308 -8.46 16.47 13.73
CA PRO A 308 -7.10 16.54 14.28
C PRO A 308 -6.74 15.36 15.17
N ASN A 309 -7.61 14.96 16.11
CA ASN A 309 -7.32 13.84 17.00
C ASN A 309 -7.24 12.49 16.25
N TYR A 310 -8.14 12.25 15.29
CA TYR A 310 -8.09 11.07 14.42
C TYR A 310 -6.75 10.99 13.68
N LEU A 311 -6.27 12.08 13.10
CA LEU A 311 -4.97 12.09 12.43
C LEU A 311 -3.81 11.84 13.41
N ARG A 312 -3.80 12.46 14.59
CA ARG A 312 -2.75 12.20 15.60
C ARG A 312 -2.67 10.73 16.01
N GLN A 313 -3.82 10.07 16.20
CA GLN A 313 -3.88 8.63 16.49
C GLN A 313 -3.26 7.74 15.40
N LEU A 314 -3.13 8.23 14.16
CA LEU A 314 -2.43 7.51 13.08
C LEU A 314 -0.91 7.71 13.07
N GLY A 315 -0.38 8.67 13.84
CA GLY A 315 1.02 9.12 13.80
C GLY A 315 1.25 10.47 13.09
N PHE A 316 0.18 11.20 12.73
CA PHE A 316 0.30 12.52 12.11
C PHE A 316 0.66 13.59 13.16
N LEU A 317 1.67 14.42 12.87
CA LEU A 317 2.25 15.43 13.80
C LEU A 317 2.87 14.87 15.09
N GLU A 318 2.89 13.54 15.25
CA GLU A 318 3.71 12.84 16.22
C GLU A 318 5.16 12.81 15.69
N GLU A 319 5.98 13.78 16.11
CA GLU A 319 7.42 13.79 15.84
C GLU A 319 8.24 13.26 17.03
N PRO A 320 9.04 12.20 16.86
CA PRO A 320 9.95 11.73 17.90
C PRO A 320 11.07 12.74 18.18
N GLN A 321 10.96 13.46 19.32
CA GLN A 321 12.09 14.16 19.94
C GLN A 321 12.95 13.24 20.83
N SER A 322 12.95 11.94 20.51
CA SER A 322 13.30 10.86 21.44
C SER A 322 14.70 10.26 21.18
N VAL A 323 15.68 11.09 20.81
CA VAL A 323 17.11 10.70 20.78
C VAL A 323 17.81 11.16 22.06
N GLU A 324 18.21 10.24 22.94
CA GLU A 324 18.91 10.58 24.20
C GLU A 324 20.32 11.15 23.96
N GLU A 325 21.13 10.44 23.17
CA GLU A 325 22.54 10.77 22.91
C GLU A 325 22.76 11.11 21.43
N LYS A 326 23.21 12.35 21.15
CA LYS A 326 23.67 12.76 19.83
C LYS A 326 25.13 12.37 19.62
N ASP A 327 25.33 11.14 19.14
CA ASP A 327 26.61 10.53 18.77
C ASP A 327 26.96 10.68 17.26
N ASP A 328 26.01 11.15 16.46
CA ASP A 328 26.15 11.44 15.02
C ASP A 328 25.75 12.90 14.74
N THR A 329 26.31 13.47 13.67
CA THR A 329 25.99 14.81 13.16
C THR A 329 24.91 14.82 12.09
N ILE A 330 24.59 13.65 11.52
CA ILE A 330 23.58 13.48 10.49
C ILE A 330 22.21 13.29 11.16
N THR A 331 21.18 13.92 10.59
CA THR A 331 19.76 13.63 10.83
C THR A 331 19.24 12.85 9.61
N PRO A 332 18.47 11.77 9.77
CA PRO A 332 17.99 11.01 8.62
C PRO A 332 16.84 11.75 7.94
N ASN A 333 16.64 11.52 6.64
CA ASN A 333 15.39 11.93 6.01
C ASN A 333 14.26 11.03 6.53
N THR A 334 13.25 11.61 7.18
CA THR A 334 12.09 10.89 7.70
C THR A 334 10.86 10.99 6.78
N GLN A 335 10.97 11.72 5.65
CA GLN A 335 9.88 11.92 4.70
C GLN A 335 10.04 11.00 3.48
N PHE A 336 9.23 9.95 3.43
CA PHE A 336 9.22 8.96 2.36
C PHE A 336 8.25 9.38 1.26
N SER A 337 8.74 10.17 0.30
CA SER A 337 7.92 10.60 -0.83
C SER A 337 7.59 9.44 -1.77
N LEU A 338 6.35 9.43 -2.28
CA LEU A 338 5.89 8.39 -3.21
C LEU A 338 6.66 8.38 -4.53
N TYR A 339 7.28 9.50 -4.95
CA TYR A 339 8.08 9.55 -6.19
C TYR A 339 9.41 8.81 -6.07
N GLU A 340 9.92 8.59 -4.86
CA GLU A 340 11.12 7.79 -4.65
C GLU A 340 10.88 6.29 -4.96
N LEU A 341 9.63 5.85 -5.12
CA LEU A 341 9.32 4.51 -5.66
C LEU A 341 9.68 4.35 -7.15
N ASP A 342 9.82 5.45 -7.90
CA ASP A 342 10.39 5.38 -9.25
C ASP A 342 11.86 4.97 -9.21
N THR A 343 12.59 5.33 -8.16
CA THR A 343 14.00 4.97 -7.94
C THR A 343 14.15 3.44 -7.84
N ASP A 344 13.22 2.74 -7.17
CA ASP A 344 13.20 1.27 -7.12
C ASP A 344 13.08 0.64 -8.52
N VAL A 345 12.18 1.18 -9.36
CA VAL A 345 12.05 0.76 -10.76
C VAL A 345 13.33 1.04 -11.54
N ILE A 346 13.98 2.18 -11.34
CA ILE A 346 15.22 2.55 -12.03
C ILE A 346 16.36 1.61 -11.65
N TYR A 347 16.56 1.28 -10.37
CA TYR A 347 17.55 0.27 -9.97
C TYR A 347 17.23 -1.10 -10.56
N GLY A 348 15.96 -1.51 -10.57
CA GLY A 348 15.54 -2.74 -11.26
C GLY A 348 15.79 -2.75 -12.78
N LEU A 349 15.92 -1.60 -13.43
CA LEU A 349 16.38 -1.49 -14.82
C LEU A 349 17.91 -1.55 -14.91
N VAL A 350 18.64 -0.90 -13.99
CA VAL A 350 20.11 -0.92 -13.89
C VAL A 350 20.64 -2.34 -13.68
N ASP A 351 20.02 -3.11 -12.79
CA ASP A 351 20.33 -4.54 -12.55
C ASP A 351 20.21 -5.37 -13.83
N MET A 352 19.18 -5.10 -14.64
CA MET A 352 18.93 -5.79 -15.91
C MET A 352 19.85 -5.34 -17.04
N VAL A 353 20.44 -4.13 -16.97
CA VAL A 353 21.56 -3.72 -17.83
C VAL A 353 22.88 -4.34 -17.35
N GLY A 354 23.05 -4.51 -16.03
CA GLY A 354 24.26 -5.05 -15.40
C GLY A 354 25.41 -4.05 -15.28
N SER A 355 25.11 -2.75 -15.11
CA SER A 355 26.12 -1.68 -15.02
C SER A 355 25.61 -0.46 -14.26
N GLU A 356 26.18 -0.14 -13.10
CA GLU A 356 25.79 1.03 -12.27
C GLU A 356 25.84 2.36 -13.05
N ASP A 357 26.82 2.51 -13.96
CA ASP A 357 26.95 3.67 -14.87
C ASP A 357 25.72 3.90 -15.77
N SER A 358 24.76 2.96 -15.86
CA SER A 358 23.54 3.12 -16.65
C SER A 358 22.40 3.84 -15.93
N TYR A 359 22.56 4.27 -14.67
CA TYR A 359 21.48 4.90 -13.89
C TYR A 359 20.82 6.09 -14.62
N GLU A 360 21.60 7.06 -15.12
CA GLU A 360 21.06 8.22 -15.86
C GLU A 360 20.28 7.81 -17.12
N LEU A 361 20.74 6.75 -17.82
CA LEU A 361 20.06 6.20 -18.99
C LEU A 361 18.73 5.55 -18.59
N CYS A 362 18.74 4.68 -17.58
CA CYS A 362 17.56 3.99 -17.07
C CYS A 362 16.52 4.99 -16.53
N GLN A 363 16.94 5.99 -15.77
CA GLN A 363 16.11 7.10 -15.29
C GLN A 363 15.46 7.85 -16.45
N LYS A 364 16.23 8.25 -17.47
CA LYS A 364 15.72 8.96 -18.65
C LYS A 364 14.71 8.10 -19.43
N GLN A 365 14.98 6.81 -19.60
CA GLN A 365 14.08 5.89 -20.31
C GLN A 365 12.77 5.66 -19.53
N TRP A 366 12.85 5.51 -18.20
CA TRP A 366 11.68 5.36 -17.34
C TRP A 366 10.75 6.57 -17.40
N TYR A 367 11.28 7.79 -17.24
CA TYR A 367 10.47 9.01 -17.33
C TYR A 367 9.92 9.26 -18.75
N ALA A 368 10.72 9.04 -19.80
CA ALA A 368 10.23 9.14 -21.18
C ALA A 368 9.09 8.14 -21.46
N TYR A 369 9.19 6.91 -20.94
CA TYR A 369 8.13 5.91 -21.03
C TYR A 369 6.87 6.31 -20.24
N LYS A 370 7.06 6.85 -19.03
CA LYS A 370 5.99 7.37 -18.16
C LYS A 370 5.20 8.47 -18.86
N ASP A 371 5.87 9.46 -19.44
CA ASP A 371 5.21 10.61 -20.08
C ASP A 371 4.51 10.26 -21.40
N THR A 372 5.08 9.36 -22.20
CA THR A 372 4.60 9.07 -23.57
C THR A 372 3.64 7.89 -23.67
N GLN A 373 3.93 6.79 -22.96
CA GLN A 373 3.29 5.49 -23.18
C GLN A 373 2.47 5.00 -21.98
N TRP A 374 2.97 5.17 -20.76
CA TRP A 374 2.36 4.60 -19.54
C TRP A 374 0.88 4.98 -19.39
N LYS A 375 0.57 6.28 -19.45
CA LYS A 375 -0.78 6.84 -19.28
C LYS A 375 -1.82 6.23 -20.24
N ASN A 376 -1.41 5.90 -21.46
CA ASN A 376 -2.27 5.35 -22.50
C ASN A 376 -2.33 3.82 -22.48
N ASN A 377 -1.19 3.17 -22.26
CA ASN A 377 -1.01 1.74 -22.47
C ASN A 377 -1.15 0.92 -21.18
N MET A 378 -0.56 1.37 -20.07
CA MET A 378 -0.40 0.56 -18.84
C MET A 378 -1.14 1.06 -17.61
N GLN A 379 -1.34 2.38 -17.44
CA GLN A 379 -2.03 2.93 -16.27
C GLN A 379 -3.48 2.40 -16.20
N GLY A 380 -3.83 1.78 -15.06
CA GLY A 380 -5.08 1.07 -14.84
C GLY A 380 -5.17 -0.30 -15.53
N ARG A 381 -4.05 -0.87 -16.02
CA ARG A 381 -4.03 -2.08 -16.87
C ARG A 381 -2.84 -3.03 -16.64
N ILE A 382 -1.72 -2.59 -16.07
CA ILE A 382 -0.51 -3.43 -15.88
C ILE A 382 -0.82 -4.77 -15.19
N LEU A 383 -1.71 -4.77 -14.19
CA LEU A 383 -2.15 -5.95 -13.45
C LEU A 383 -2.94 -6.97 -14.29
N ALA A 384 -3.51 -6.55 -15.43
CA ALA A 384 -4.21 -7.40 -16.39
C ALA A 384 -3.27 -8.02 -17.45
N TYR A 385 -2.05 -7.50 -17.59
CA TYR A 385 -1.05 -8.02 -18.53
C TYR A 385 -0.14 -9.04 -17.87
N GLU A 386 0.13 -10.16 -18.54
CA GLU A 386 1.04 -11.21 -18.08
C GLU A 386 2.45 -11.03 -18.67
N LEU A 387 2.98 -9.81 -18.57
CA LEU A 387 4.32 -9.49 -19.07
C LEU A 387 5.39 -9.99 -18.09
N THR A 388 6.51 -10.48 -18.61
CA THR A 388 7.70 -10.78 -17.79
C THR A 388 8.52 -9.52 -17.53
N SER A 389 9.40 -9.54 -16.52
CA SER A 389 10.37 -8.46 -16.30
C SER A 389 11.17 -8.12 -17.56
N GLN A 390 11.58 -9.14 -18.33
CA GLN A 390 12.27 -8.96 -19.61
C GLN A 390 11.45 -8.19 -20.65
N GLN A 391 10.15 -8.50 -20.78
CA GLN A 391 9.28 -7.80 -21.72
C GLN A 391 8.99 -6.36 -21.28
N LEU A 392 8.92 -6.10 -19.98
CA LEU A 392 8.77 -4.74 -19.43
C LEU A 392 10.04 -3.92 -19.63
N PHE A 393 11.21 -4.51 -19.38
CA PHE A 393 12.52 -3.92 -19.65
C PHE A 393 12.66 -3.50 -21.12
N GLU A 394 12.41 -4.42 -22.06
CA GLU A 394 12.49 -4.13 -23.51
C GLU A 394 11.51 -3.02 -23.94
N LEU A 395 10.31 -2.99 -23.35
CA LEU A 395 9.31 -1.95 -23.63
C LEU A 395 9.74 -0.57 -23.09
N ILE A 396 10.30 -0.49 -21.89
CA ILE A 396 10.75 0.77 -21.28
C ILE A 396 12.00 1.29 -22.01
N MET A 397 13.00 0.44 -22.21
CA MET A 397 14.29 0.84 -22.81
C MET A 397 14.19 1.19 -24.31
N SER A 398 13.06 0.89 -24.97
CA SER A 398 12.78 1.32 -26.34
C SER A 398 12.06 2.68 -26.44
N ALA A 399 11.55 3.22 -25.33
CA ALA A 399 10.67 4.40 -25.34
C ALA A 399 11.37 5.71 -25.72
N GLY A 400 12.64 5.89 -25.33
CA GLY A 400 13.45 7.09 -25.57
C GLY A 400 14.21 7.10 -26.90
N ASN A 401 13.87 6.21 -27.85
CA ASN A 401 14.45 6.16 -29.20
C ASN A 401 13.50 6.74 -30.28
N GLY A 402 12.42 7.41 -29.87
CA GLY A 402 11.39 8.02 -30.74
C GLY A 402 11.48 9.53 -30.88
#